data_AF-A0A2V8R1U9-F1
#
_entry.id   AF-A0A2V8R1U9-F1
#
_cell.length_a   1.000
_cell.length_b   1.000
_cell.length_c   1.000
_cell.angle_alpha   90.00
_cell.angle_beta   90.00
_cell.angle_gamma   90.00
#
_symmetry.space_group_name_H-M   'P 1'
#
loop_
_entity.id
_entity.type
_entity.pdbx_description
1 polymer ?
#
loop_
_entity_poly.entity_id
_entity_poly.type
_entity_poly.pdbx_seq_one_letter_code
_entity_poly.pdbx_strand_id
1 'polypeptide(L)'
;MSDTSQNQVYEALAEAASGRLAAPRPGKLASVRVSPGGYLAAAALLTFASLVFLRTHRDLAALLLIAGTWTITPVLMWTDRLNFDGRVLSRAGMPAFLSRLIRRSVTSVKVEDIERVDVATLRT
;
A
#
# COMPACT_ATOMS: atom_id res chain seq x y z
N MET A 1 6.57 -58.36 8.12
CA MET A 1 5.92 -57.43 9.08
C MET A 1 6.54 -56.03 9.02
N SER A 2 7.03 -55.60 7.85
CA SER A 2 7.83 -54.37 7.67
C SER A 2 7.10 -53.29 6.85
N ASP A 3 6.18 -53.70 5.97
CA ASP A 3 5.47 -52.78 5.06
C ASP A 3 4.43 -51.91 5.78
N THR A 4 3.80 -52.43 6.83
CA THR A 4 2.77 -51.70 7.60
C THR A 4 3.37 -50.53 8.39
N SER A 5 4.57 -50.70 8.97
CA SER A 5 5.26 -49.62 9.67
C SER A 5 5.77 -48.55 8.71
N GLN A 6 6.20 -48.93 7.51
CA GLN A 6 6.63 -47.95 6.51
C GLN A 6 5.47 -47.08 6.05
N ASN A 7 4.30 -47.68 5.79
CA ASN A 7 3.09 -46.93 5.43
C ASN A 7 2.63 -45.98 6.55
N GLN A 8 2.70 -46.40 7.81
CA GLN A 8 2.38 -45.53 8.95
C GLN A 8 3.34 -44.34 9.07
N VAL A 9 4.62 -44.54 8.77
CA VAL A 9 5.61 -43.46 8.76
C VAL A 9 5.37 -42.49 7.60
N TYR A 10 5.00 -42.99 6.42
CA TYR A 10 4.62 -42.15 5.28
C TYR A 10 3.33 -41.37 5.54
N GLU A 11 2.35 -41.98 6.18
CA GLU A 11 1.08 -41.34 6.54
C GLU A 11 1.28 -40.27 7.62
N ALA A 12 2.09 -40.54 8.65
CA ALA A 12 2.48 -39.57 9.66
C ALA A 12 3.31 -38.40 9.09
N LEU A 13 4.20 -38.67 8.11
CA LEU A 13 4.94 -37.63 7.37
C LEU A 13 4.02 -36.80 6.46
N ALA A 14 3.04 -37.44 5.82
CA ALA A 14 2.06 -36.76 4.98
C ALA A 14 1.12 -35.88 5.83
N GLU A 15 0.70 -36.33 7.00
CA GLU A 15 -0.12 -35.57 7.94
C GLU A 15 0.66 -34.40 8.57
N ALA A 16 1.93 -34.61 8.92
CA ALA A 16 2.84 -33.55 9.38
C ALA A 16 3.16 -32.53 8.27
N ALA A 17 3.25 -32.96 7.01
CA ALA A 17 3.42 -32.07 5.86
C ALA A 17 2.12 -31.30 5.56
N SER A 18 0.97 -31.94 5.69
CA SER A 18 -0.36 -31.33 5.50
C SER A 18 -0.65 -30.28 6.57
N GLY A 19 -0.27 -30.54 7.83
CA GLY A 19 -0.35 -29.57 8.92
C GLY A 19 0.60 -28.37 8.77
N ARG A 20 1.72 -28.54 8.05
CA ARG A 20 2.66 -27.46 7.70
C ARG A 20 2.24 -26.64 6.47
N LEU A 21 1.44 -27.22 5.57
CA LEU A 21 0.88 -26.54 4.40
C LEU A 21 -0.29 -25.60 4.76
N ALA A 22 -0.87 -25.76 5.94
CA ALA A 22 -1.64 -24.71 6.61
C ALA A 22 -0.68 -23.67 7.21
N ALA A 23 0.19 -23.09 6.37
CA ALA A 23 0.96 -21.92 6.76
C ALA A 23 -0.04 -20.90 7.33
N PRO A 24 0.23 -20.33 8.52
CA PRO A 24 -0.62 -19.26 9.03
C PRO A 24 -0.63 -18.22 7.92
N ARG A 25 -1.81 -17.87 7.41
CA ARG A 25 -1.94 -16.69 6.53
C ARG A 25 -1.11 -15.60 7.19
N PRO A 26 -0.08 -15.03 6.53
CA PRO A 26 0.74 -14.02 7.16
C PRO A 26 -0.22 -12.91 7.59
N GLY A 27 -0.54 -12.92 8.87
CA GLY A 27 -1.47 -11.99 9.46
C GLY A 27 -0.82 -10.65 9.30
N LYS A 28 -1.52 -9.72 8.67
CA LYS A 28 -1.07 -8.34 8.46
C LYS A 28 -0.56 -7.78 9.79
N LEU A 29 0.77 -7.74 9.97
CA LEU A 29 1.39 -7.50 11.27
C LEU A 29 1.21 -6.04 11.69
N ALA A 30 1.29 -5.13 10.73
CA ALA A 30 1.04 -3.71 10.97
C ALA A 30 0.35 -3.05 9.77
N SER A 31 -0.55 -2.12 10.07
CA SER A 31 -1.15 -1.23 9.08
C SER A 31 -1.10 0.20 9.59
N VAL A 32 -0.32 1.04 8.92
CA VAL A 32 -0.07 2.43 9.32
C VAL A 32 -0.64 3.36 8.25
N ARG A 33 -1.30 4.44 8.67
CA ARG A 33 -1.75 5.49 7.74
C ARG A 33 -0.56 6.30 7.27
N VAL A 34 -0.52 6.61 5.98
CA VAL A 34 0.56 7.44 5.42
C VAL A 34 0.37 8.90 5.84
N SER A 35 1.47 9.62 6.03
CA SER A 35 1.44 11.07 6.28
C SER A 35 0.67 11.80 5.16
N PRO A 36 -0.26 12.71 5.50
CA PRO A 36 -1.06 13.42 4.52
C PRO A 36 -0.28 14.52 3.76
N GLY A 37 0.96 14.83 4.17
CA GLY A 37 1.70 15.99 3.69
C GLY A 37 1.86 16.05 2.16
N GLY A 38 2.13 14.91 1.50
CA GLY A 38 2.26 14.86 0.05
C GLY A 38 0.97 15.19 -0.70
N TYR A 39 -0.18 14.76 -0.16
CA TYR A 39 -1.50 15.06 -0.73
C TYR A 39 -1.85 16.53 -0.60
N LEU A 40 -1.57 17.12 0.56
CA LEU A 40 -1.78 18.56 0.79
C LEU A 40 -0.89 19.42 -0.10
N ALA A 41 0.38 19.04 -0.29
CA ALA A 41 1.28 19.73 -1.21
C ALA A 41 0.75 19.69 -2.66
N ALA A 42 0.28 18.53 -3.13
CA ALA A 42 -0.34 18.41 -4.44
C ALA A 42 -1.63 19.24 -4.56
N ALA A 43 -2.47 19.25 -3.53
CA ALA A 43 -3.69 20.05 -3.50
C ALA A 43 -3.40 21.56 -3.54
N ALA A 44 -2.35 22.02 -2.87
CA ALA A 44 -1.90 23.40 -2.92
C ALA A 44 -1.46 23.80 -4.34
N LEU A 45 -0.66 22.95 -5.01
CA LEU A 45 -0.22 23.16 -6.39
C LEU A 45 -1.40 23.19 -7.38
N LEU A 46 -2.36 22.28 -7.23
CA LEU A 46 -3.54 22.22 -8.10
C LEU A 46 -4.49 23.42 -7.87
N THR A 47 -4.60 23.88 -6.62
CA THR A 47 -5.34 25.11 -6.29
C THR A 47 -4.68 26.32 -6.95
N PHE A 48 -3.35 26.41 -6.87
CA PHE A 48 -2.61 27.46 -7.57
C PHE A 48 -2.80 27.38 -9.09
N ALA A 49 -2.76 26.19 -9.69
CA ALA A 49 -3.03 26.00 -11.10
C ALA A 49 -4.47 26.43 -11.48
N SER A 50 -5.46 26.15 -10.63
CA SER A 50 -6.86 26.60 -10.84
C SER A 50 -6.95 28.13 -10.91
N LEU A 51 -6.21 28.85 -10.06
CA LEU A 51 -6.14 30.31 -10.12
C LEU A 51 -5.54 30.82 -11.44
N VAL A 52 -4.55 30.13 -12.01
CA VAL A 52 -4.00 30.46 -13.33
C VAL A 52 -5.05 30.25 -14.44
N PHE A 53 -5.86 29.20 -14.35
CA PHE A 53 -6.97 28.99 -15.29
C PHE A 53 -8.03 30.09 -15.18
N LEU A 54 -8.37 30.51 -13.97
CA LEU A 54 -9.29 31.61 -13.74
C LEU A 54 -8.74 32.92 -14.34
N ARG A 55 -7.44 33.19 -14.17
CA ARG A 55 -6.77 34.35 -14.76
C ARG A 55 -6.76 34.33 -16.29
N THR A 56 -6.79 33.15 -16.91
CA THR A 56 -6.82 33.00 -18.37
C THR A 56 -8.23 32.90 -18.94
N HIS A 57 -9.25 33.30 -18.16
CA HIS A 57 -10.68 33.26 -18.52
C HIS A 57 -11.19 31.85 -18.86
N ARG A 58 -10.54 30.81 -18.31
CA ARG A 58 -10.96 29.41 -18.44
C ARG A 58 -11.74 28.98 -17.20
N ASP A 59 -12.85 29.66 -16.94
CA ASP A 59 -13.60 29.54 -15.69
C ASP A 59 -14.10 28.12 -15.43
N LEU A 60 -14.59 27.44 -16.48
CA LEU A 60 -15.03 26.04 -16.38
C LEU A 60 -13.89 25.10 -16.00
N ALA A 61 -12.71 25.27 -16.61
CA ALA A 61 -11.55 24.44 -16.31
C ALA A 61 -11.04 24.70 -14.88
N ALA A 62 -11.02 25.97 -14.45
CA ALA A 62 -10.67 26.35 -13.10
C ALA A 62 -11.61 25.71 -12.06
N LEU A 63 -12.92 25.76 -12.32
CA LEU A 63 -13.96 25.17 -11.46
C LEU A 63 -13.83 23.65 -11.36
N LEU A 64 -13.68 22.97 -12.49
CA LEU A 64 -13.49 21.52 -12.50
C LEU A 64 -12.22 21.10 -11.76
N LEU A 65 -11.13 21.86 -11.94
CA LEU A 65 -9.86 21.55 -11.29
C LEU A 65 -9.94 21.74 -9.78
N ILE A 66 -10.54 22.83 -9.28
CA ILE A 66 -10.65 23.08 -7.83
C ILE A 66 -11.61 22.09 -7.18
N ALA A 67 -12.79 21.86 -7.78
CA ALA A 67 -13.78 20.92 -7.26
C ALA A 67 -13.22 19.49 -7.25
N GLY A 68 -12.58 19.08 -8.35
CA GLY A 68 -11.90 17.78 -8.45
C GLY A 68 -10.79 17.64 -7.40
N THR A 69 -9.95 18.66 -7.22
CA THR A 69 -8.86 18.64 -6.24
C THR A 69 -9.39 18.43 -4.82
N TRP A 70 -10.39 19.20 -4.40
CA TRP A 70 -10.93 19.10 -3.04
C TRP A 70 -11.81 17.88 -2.81
N THR A 71 -12.31 17.24 -3.87
CA THR A 71 -13.04 15.96 -3.77
C THR A 71 -12.09 14.76 -3.73
N ILE A 72 -11.07 14.75 -4.60
CA ILE A 72 -10.15 13.62 -4.76
C ILE A 72 -9.14 13.55 -3.61
N THR A 73 -8.57 14.69 -3.19
CA THR A 73 -7.57 14.78 -2.10
C THR A 73 -8.00 14.04 -0.82
N PRO A 74 -9.18 14.31 -0.22
CA PRO A 74 -9.59 13.62 1.00
C PRO A 74 -9.82 12.12 0.79
N VAL A 75 -10.32 11.71 -0.37
CA VAL A 75 -10.51 10.28 -0.70
C VAL A 75 -9.16 9.56 -0.76
N LEU A 76 -8.16 10.17 -1.41
CA LEU A 76 -6.80 9.63 -1.46
C LEU A 76 -6.19 9.56 -0.06
N MET A 77 -6.30 10.63 0.72
CA MET A 77 -5.79 10.70 2.09
C MET A 77 -6.44 9.65 3.00
N TRP A 78 -7.74 9.39 2.85
CA TRP A 78 -8.46 8.43 3.70
C TRP A 78 -8.13 6.97 3.36
N THR A 79 -7.88 6.69 2.08
CA THR A 79 -7.68 5.32 1.59
C THR A 79 -6.21 4.89 1.60
N ASP A 80 -5.25 5.82 1.66
CA ASP A 80 -3.82 5.51 1.67
C ASP A 80 -3.37 4.83 2.97
N ARG A 81 -2.91 3.59 2.86
CA ARG A 81 -2.39 2.80 3.99
C ARG A 81 -1.14 2.04 3.57
N LEU A 82 -0.16 2.00 4.46
CA LEU A 82 0.98 1.09 4.36
C LEU A 82 0.70 -0.16 5.17
N ASN A 83 0.96 -1.31 4.56
CA ASN A 83 0.74 -2.62 5.14
C ASN A 83 2.08 -3.35 5.21
N PHE A 84 2.33 -3.98 6.35
CA PHE A 84 3.54 -4.74 6.60
C PHE A 84 3.19 -6.14 7.09
N ASP A 85 3.67 -7.14 6.35
CA ASP A 85 3.40 -8.57 6.61
C ASP A 85 4.64 -9.29 7.18
N GLY A 86 5.64 -8.54 7.69
CA GLY A 86 6.88 -9.10 8.25
C GLY A 86 7.99 -9.39 7.24
N ARG A 87 7.63 -9.52 5.96
CA ARG A 87 8.58 -9.77 4.85
C ARG A 87 8.52 -8.71 3.76
N VAL A 88 7.36 -8.09 3.57
CA VAL A 88 7.10 -7.15 2.48
C VAL A 88 6.36 -5.94 3.02
N LEU A 89 6.82 -4.75 2.61
CA LEU A 89 6.11 -3.50 2.76
C LEU A 89 5.32 -3.24 1.47
N SER A 90 4.00 -3.14 1.60
CA SER A 90 3.11 -2.86 0.47
C SER A 90 2.27 -1.62 0.73
N ARG A 91 2.10 -0.79 -0.30
CA ARG A 91 1.14 0.31 -0.27
C ARG A 91 -0.23 -0.19 -0.72
N ALA A 92 -1.26 0.08 0.06
CA ALA A 92 -2.65 -0.23 -0.24
C ALA A 92 -3.49 1.03 -0.28
N GLY A 93 -4.62 0.95 -0.98
CA GLY A 93 -5.56 2.04 -1.16
C GLY A 93 -5.67 2.53 -2.60
N MET A 94 -6.46 3.58 -2.80
CA MET A 94 -6.66 4.21 -4.10
C MET A 94 -5.36 4.73 -4.74
N PRO A 95 -4.37 5.25 -3.99
CA PRO A 95 -3.09 5.65 -4.58
C PRO A 95 -2.30 4.49 -5.19
N ALA A 96 -2.38 3.30 -4.58
CA ALA A 96 -1.73 2.10 -5.11
C ALA A 96 -2.44 1.58 -6.37
N PHE A 97 -3.77 1.72 -6.45
CA PHE A 97 -4.52 1.45 -7.67
C PHE A 97 -4.17 2.44 -8.78
N LEU A 98 -4.10 3.74 -8.45
CA LEU A 98 -3.77 4.79 -9.42
C LEU A 98 -2.33 4.66 -9.92
N SER A 99 -1.37 4.33 -9.05
CA SER A 99 0.02 4.07 -9.45
C SER A 99 0.14 2.83 -10.34
N ARG A 100 -0.64 1.77 -10.06
CA ARG A 100 -0.72 0.60 -10.94
C ARG A 100 -1.31 0.96 -12.30
N LEU A 101 -2.31 1.84 -12.36
CA LEU A 101 -2.91 2.27 -13.63
C LEU A 101 -1.92 3.08 -14.47
N ILE A 102 -1.15 3.98 -13.85
CA ILE A 102 -0.23 4.89 -14.55
C ILE A 102 1.12 4.23 -14.86
N ARG A 103 1.70 3.49 -13.92
CA ARG A 103 3.06 2.94 -14.01
C ARG A 103 3.13 1.42 -14.18
N ARG A 104 1.99 0.71 -14.21
CA ARG A 104 1.91 -0.77 -14.29
C ARG A 104 2.78 -1.51 -13.27
N SER A 105 3.25 -0.82 -12.23
CA SER A 105 4.23 -1.27 -11.25
C SER A 105 3.55 -1.36 -9.88
N VAL A 106 3.72 -2.49 -9.22
CA VAL A 106 3.31 -2.67 -7.83
C VAL A 106 4.42 -2.16 -6.94
N THR A 107 4.15 -1.12 -6.14
CA THR A 107 5.08 -0.65 -5.12
C THR A 107 5.05 -1.61 -3.93
N SER A 108 5.75 -2.73 -4.07
CA SER A 108 6.04 -3.68 -2.99
C SER A 108 7.54 -3.73 -2.80
N VAL A 109 8.02 -3.42 -1.60
CA VAL A 109 9.44 -3.48 -1.25
C VAL A 109 9.61 -4.63 -0.27
N LYS A 110 10.48 -5.59 -0.56
CA LYS A 110 10.78 -6.66 0.39
C LYS A 110 11.79 -6.17 1.41
N VAL A 111 11.71 -6.70 2.63
CA VAL A 111 12.65 -6.33 3.71
C VAL A 111 14.08 -6.75 3.39
N GLU A 112 14.26 -7.86 2.66
CA GLU A 112 15.58 -8.32 2.20
C GLU A 112 16.29 -7.31 1.28
N ASP A 113 15.52 -6.45 0.59
CA ASP A 113 16.05 -5.42 -0.32
C ASP A 113 16.28 -4.07 0.40
N ILE A 114 15.95 -3.95 1.68
CA ILE A 114 16.11 -2.71 2.46
C ILE A 114 17.51 -2.70 3.09
N GLU A 115 18.42 -1.95 2.50
CA GLU A 115 19.79 -1.78 3.00
C GLU A 115 19.85 -0.92 4.28
N ARG A 116 18.97 0.09 4.39
CA ARG A 116 19.00 1.07 5.48
C ARG A 116 17.61 1.51 5.88
N VAL A 117 17.39 1.58 7.20
CA VAL A 117 16.17 2.11 7.81
C VAL A 117 16.52 3.34 8.62
N ASP A 118 16.09 4.51 8.17
CA ASP A 118 16.22 5.75 8.95
C ASP A 118 15.00 5.90 9.86
N VAL A 119 15.23 5.96 11.17
CA VAL A 119 14.18 6.14 12.18
C VAL A 119 14.16 7.60 12.61
N ALA A 120 13.15 8.35 12.18
CA ALA A 120 12.89 9.68 12.69
C ALA A 120 12.01 9.57 13.95
N THR A 121 12.63 9.48 15.13
CA THR A 121 11.91 9.64 16.40
C THR A 121 11.57 11.10 16.61
N LEU A 122 10.28 11.45 16.61
CA LEU A 122 9.81 12.72 17.13
C LEU A 122 10.06 12.72 18.65
N ARG A 123 10.97 13.59 19.13
CA ARG A 123 11.07 13.90 20.56
C ARG A 123 9.86 14.76 20.90
N THR A 124 8.89 14.18 21.60
CA THR A 124 7.81 14.90 22.28
C THR A 124 8.31 15.50 23.58
#